data_AF-A0A0S8J0M5-F1
#
_entry.id   AF-A0A0S8J0M5-F1
#
_cell.length_a   1.000
_cell.length_b   1.000
_cell.length_c   1.000
_cell.angle_alpha   90.00
_cell.angle_beta   90.00
_cell.angle_gamma   90.00
#
_symmetry.space_group_name_H-M   'P 1'
#
loop_
_entity.id
_entity.type
_entity.pdbx_description
1 polymer ?
#
loop_
_entity_poly.entity_id
_entity_poly.type
_entity_poly.pdbx_seq_one_letter_code
_entity_poly.pdbx_strand_id
1 'polypeptide(L)'
;MFIRYSISLMFCLVCLIFAQSAEAQGIVDSFPSPASEPRGLAWDGEYLWCADAGTDSVYKLDTSNGSAISSFPFSIEPQYGGITWSDDDNIWIANVSLISKVNPANGEVIYSFSCPGG
;
A
#
# COMPACT_ATOMS: atom_id res chain seq x y z
N MET A 1 -5.18 -41.50 46.47
CA MET A 1 -4.06 -41.03 45.62
C MET A 1 -4.63 -40.73 44.24
N PHE A 2 -5.15 -39.52 44.03
CA PHE A 2 -5.80 -39.12 42.77
C PHE A 2 -4.86 -38.26 41.94
N ILE A 3 -4.71 -38.67 40.69
CA ILE A 3 -3.72 -38.27 39.71
C ILE A 3 -3.93 -36.79 39.32
N ARG A 4 -3.01 -35.91 39.71
CA ARG A 4 -2.96 -34.50 39.29
C ARG A 4 -1.96 -34.32 38.15
N TYR A 5 -2.28 -34.78 36.93
CA TYR A 5 -1.38 -34.61 35.78
C TYR A 5 -2.08 -34.22 34.45
N SER A 6 -3.36 -33.78 34.45
CA SER A 6 -4.12 -33.69 33.18
C SER A 6 -4.38 -32.31 32.60
N ILE A 7 -4.17 -31.20 33.31
CA ILE A 7 -4.51 -29.85 32.79
C ILE A 7 -3.28 -29.15 32.19
N SER A 8 -2.10 -29.36 32.78
CA SER A 8 -0.85 -28.73 32.34
C SER A 8 -0.37 -29.24 30.97
N LEU A 9 -0.53 -30.53 30.70
CA LEU A 9 -0.15 -31.13 29.41
C LEU A 9 -1.06 -30.66 28.26
N MET A 10 -2.33 -30.41 28.55
CA MET A 10 -3.32 -29.98 27.56
C MET A 10 -3.16 -28.49 27.20
N PHE A 11 -2.78 -27.65 28.16
CA PHE A 11 -2.39 -26.25 27.89
C PHE A 11 -1.09 -26.15 27.09
N CYS A 12 -0.13 -27.03 27.37
CA CYS A 12 1.15 -27.08 26.64
C CYS A 12 0.97 -27.50 25.18
N LEU A 13 0.08 -28.46 24.90
CA LEU A 13 -0.26 -28.86 23.53
C LEU A 13 -0.98 -27.75 22.75
N VAL A 14 -1.87 -26.99 23.39
CA VAL A 14 -2.56 -25.85 22.77
C VAL A 14 -1.56 -24.73 22.43
N CYS A 15 -0.59 -24.44 23.30
CA CYS A 15 0.48 -23.49 23.01
C CYS A 15 1.42 -23.97 21.88
N LEU A 16 1.63 -25.28 21.72
CA LEU A 16 2.43 -25.85 20.62
C LEU A 16 1.71 -25.76 19.27
N ILE A 17 0.38 -25.79 19.24
CA ILE A 17 -0.42 -25.58 18.01
C ILE A 17 -0.36 -24.11 17.57
N PHE A 18 -0.34 -23.15 18.50
CA PHE A 18 -0.18 -21.72 18.18
C PHE A 18 1.27 -21.29 17.93
N ALA A 19 2.25 -22.10 18.34
CA ALA A 19 3.67 -21.88 18.03
C ALA A 19 4.08 -22.42 16.65
N GLN A 20 3.12 -22.92 15.86
CA GLN A 20 3.38 -23.50 14.55
C GLN A 20 3.70 -22.39 13.52
N SER A 21 5.00 -22.15 13.42
CA SER A 21 5.74 -21.60 12.29
C SER A 21 5.27 -20.27 11.73
N ALA A 22 5.97 -19.19 12.13
CA ALA A 22 6.26 -18.12 11.20
C ALA A 22 7.10 -18.71 10.06
N GLU A 23 6.44 -19.31 9.07
CA GLU A 23 7.10 -19.66 7.83
C GLU A 23 7.59 -18.36 7.21
N ALA A 24 8.83 -18.36 6.70
CA ALA A 24 9.32 -17.26 5.90
C ALA A 24 8.44 -17.19 4.65
N GLN A 25 7.40 -16.37 4.70
CA GLN A 25 6.52 -16.13 3.56
C GLN A 25 7.39 -15.51 2.46
N GLY A 26 7.59 -16.28 1.39
CA GLY A 26 8.23 -15.80 0.17
C GLY A 26 7.34 -14.81 -0.56
N ILE A 27 7.89 -14.20 -1.61
CA ILE A 27 7.11 -13.36 -2.54
C ILE A 27 5.97 -14.24 -3.10
N VAL A 28 4.73 -13.83 -2.83
CA VAL A 28 3.52 -14.56 -3.30
C VAL A 28 3.23 -14.24 -4.76
N ASP A 29 3.47 -13.00 -5.17
CA ASP A 29 3.33 -12.53 -6.54
C ASP A 29 4.24 -11.32 -6.79
N SER A 30 4.61 -11.12 -8.06
CA SER A 30 5.39 -9.96 -8.49
C SER A 30 5.19 -9.71 -9.98
N PHE A 31 5.09 -8.45 -10.35
CA PHE A 31 5.11 -7.99 -11.72
C PHE A 31 6.04 -6.77 -11.85
N PRO A 32 6.51 -6.46 -13.07
CA PRO A 32 7.33 -5.27 -13.29
C PRO A 32 6.58 -3.99 -12.90
N SER A 33 7.32 -3.03 -12.33
CA SER A 33 6.81 -1.67 -12.16
C SER A 33 6.34 -1.10 -13.50
N PRO A 34 5.27 -0.29 -13.53
CA PRO A 34 4.81 0.36 -14.77
C PRO A 34 5.85 1.31 -15.37
N ALA A 35 6.76 1.84 -14.55
CA ALA A 35 7.77 2.82 -14.92
C ALA A 35 9.05 2.69 -14.08
N SER A 36 9.97 3.64 -14.23
CA SER A 36 11.38 3.51 -13.81
C SER A 36 11.65 3.80 -12.34
N GLU A 37 10.77 4.51 -11.64
CA GLU A 37 11.01 4.98 -10.28
C GLU A 37 9.74 4.96 -9.41
N PRO A 38 9.18 3.77 -9.12
CA PRO A 38 8.00 3.64 -8.27
C PRO A 38 8.33 4.08 -6.84
N ARG A 39 7.52 4.97 -6.26
CA ARG A 39 7.77 5.56 -4.93
C ARG A 39 6.67 5.33 -3.92
N GLY A 40 5.42 5.25 -4.36
CA GLY A 40 4.26 5.11 -3.48
C GLY A 40 3.25 4.14 -4.06
N LEU A 41 2.59 3.38 -3.19
CA LEU A 41 1.52 2.46 -3.54
C LEU A 41 0.27 2.73 -2.71
N ALA A 42 -0.91 2.59 -3.33
CA ALA A 42 -2.20 2.63 -2.64
C ALA A 42 -3.11 1.52 -3.17
N TRP A 43 -4.03 1.06 -2.33
CA TRP A 43 -5.01 0.02 -2.67
C TRP A 43 -6.42 0.61 -2.52
N ASP A 44 -7.21 0.55 -3.59
CA ASP A 44 -8.59 1.08 -3.59
C ASP A 44 -9.67 0.04 -3.25
N GLY A 45 -9.27 -1.23 -3.05
CA GLY A 45 -10.20 -2.35 -2.87
C GLY A 45 -10.29 -3.29 -4.08
N GLU A 46 -9.83 -2.85 -5.25
CA GLU A 46 -9.92 -3.60 -6.52
C GLU A 46 -8.63 -3.49 -7.37
N TYR A 47 -7.99 -2.33 -7.39
CA TYR A 47 -6.82 -1.98 -8.18
C TYR A 47 -5.68 -1.43 -7.33
N LEU A 48 -4.46 -1.69 -7.80
CA LEU A 48 -3.26 -1.14 -7.20
C LEU A 48 -2.93 0.19 -7.88
N TRP A 49 -2.71 1.23 -7.09
CA TRP A 49 -2.25 2.52 -7.57
C TRP A 49 -0.77 2.68 -7.30
N CYS A 50 -0.01 3.16 -8.27
CA CYS A 50 1.43 3.34 -8.19
C CYS A 50 1.82 4.75 -8.62
N ALA A 51 2.44 5.51 -7.72
CA ALA A 51 3.07 6.78 -8.05
C ALA A 51 4.50 6.55 -8.49
N ASP A 52 4.85 7.07 -9.67
CA ASP A 52 6.17 6.96 -10.26
C ASP A 52 6.82 8.33 -10.45
N ALA A 53 8.05 8.45 -9.96
CA ALA A 53 8.83 9.68 -9.96
C ALA A 53 9.61 9.93 -11.26
N GLY A 54 9.83 8.90 -12.08
CA GLY A 54 10.57 9.02 -13.33
C GLY A 54 9.69 9.52 -14.48
N THR A 55 8.38 9.28 -14.36
CA THR A 55 7.36 9.63 -15.35
C THR A 55 6.35 10.67 -14.85
N ASP A 56 6.52 11.17 -13.63
CA ASP A 56 5.67 12.17 -12.98
C ASP A 56 4.18 11.81 -13.05
N SER A 57 3.86 10.52 -12.86
CA SER A 57 2.55 9.96 -13.13
C SER A 57 2.08 9.01 -12.03
N VAL A 58 0.77 8.94 -11.85
CA VAL A 58 0.12 7.91 -11.03
C VAL A 58 -0.57 6.92 -11.97
N TYR A 59 -0.27 5.65 -11.80
CA TYR A 59 -0.78 4.55 -12.58
C TYR A 59 -1.80 3.74 -11.78
N LYS A 60 -2.94 3.42 -12.39
CA LYS A 60 -3.87 2.40 -11.92
C LYS A 60 -3.52 1.08 -12.57
N LEU A 61 -3.25 0.06 -11.78
CA LEU A 61 -2.71 -1.23 -12.21
C LEU A 61 -3.71 -2.35 -11.95
N ASP A 62 -3.81 -3.27 -12.91
CA ASP A 62 -4.43 -4.57 -12.73
C ASP A 62 -3.53 -5.45 -11.86
N THR A 63 -4.05 -5.98 -10.75
CA THR A 63 -3.26 -6.80 -9.82
C THR A 63 -2.98 -8.20 -10.32
N SER A 64 -3.72 -8.70 -11.31
CA SER A 64 -3.52 -10.04 -11.87
C SER A 64 -2.30 -10.13 -12.79
N ASN A 65 -1.85 -9.00 -13.35
CA ASN A 65 -0.79 -8.98 -14.36
C ASN A 65 0.11 -7.74 -14.35
N GLY A 66 -0.16 -6.74 -13.51
CA GLY A 66 0.63 -5.51 -13.39
C GLY A 66 0.41 -4.48 -14.50
N SER A 67 -0.52 -4.70 -15.42
CA SER A 67 -0.75 -3.79 -16.55
C SER A 67 -1.37 -2.49 -16.09
N ALA A 68 -0.91 -1.36 -16.65
CA ALA A 68 -1.53 -0.07 -16.42
C ALA A 68 -2.88 0.02 -17.17
N ILE A 69 -3.95 0.16 -16.40
CA ILE A 69 -5.34 0.34 -16.88
C ILE A 69 -5.56 1.80 -17.26
N SER A 70 -5.07 2.71 -16.43
CA SER A 70 -5.14 4.14 -16.65
C SER A 70 -3.99 4.84 -15.94
N SER A 71 -3.73 6.07 -16.32
CA SER A 71 -2.80 6.93 -15.59
C SER A 71 -3.23 8.39 -15.71
N PHE A 72 -2.74 9.20 -14.79
CA PHE A 72 -2.84 10.65 -14.88
C PHE A 72 -1.50 11.29 -14.51
N PRO A 73 -1.15 12.42 -15.15
CA PRO A 73 0.01 13.19 -14.77
C PRO A 73 -0.21 13.78 -13.38
N PHE A 74 0.82 13.71 -12.55
CA PHE A 74 0.81 14.39 -11.27
C PHE A 74 1.50 15.74 -11.43
N SER A 75 0.73 16.81 -11.59
CA SER A 75 1.25 18.14 -11.94
C SER A 75 1.88 18.92 -10.78
N ILE A 76 2.14 18.29 -9.64
CA ILE A 76 2.71 18.99 -8.47
C ILE A 76 4.23 18.82 -8.49
N GLU A 77 4.90 19.96 -8.67
CA GLU A 77 6.35 20.20 -8.70
C GLU A 77 7.18 19.32 -7.74
N PRO A 78 8.42 19.02 -8.11
CA PRO A 78 9.03 17.70 -7.97
C PRO A 78 9.48 17.47 -6.53
N GLN A 79 9.04 16.35 -5.96
CA GLN A 79 9.72 15.56 -4.91
C GLN A 79 8.70 14.59 -4.30
N TYR A 80 8.66 13.40 -4.88
CA TYR A 80 7.64 12.38 -4.62
C TYR A 80 7.79 11.73 -3.24
N GLY A 81 6.69 11.73 -2.48
CA GLY A 81 6.49 10.91 -1.29
C GLY A 81 5.59 9.71 -1.56
N GLY A 82 4.89 9.24 -0.53
CA GLY A 82 3.94 8.14 -0.62
C GLY A 82 2.54 8.57 -1.08
N ILE A 83 1.74 7.60 -1.51
CA ILE A 83 0.31 7.76 -1.78
C ILE A 83 -0.51 6.83 -0.89
N THR A 84 -1.74 7.19 -0.59
CA THR A 84 -2.72 6.31 0.07
C THR A 84 -4.12 6.55 -0.47
N TRP A 85 -4.96 5.53 -0.43
CA TRP A 85 -6.39 5.66 -0.75
C TRP A 85 -7.14 6.22 0.47
N SER A 86 -8.24 6.92 0.22
CA SER A 86 -9.16 7.41 1.25
C SER A 86 -10.53 6.77 1.15
N ASP A 87 -11.26 6.74 2.27
CA ASP A 87 -12.59 6.14 2.38
C ASP A 87 -13.67 6.82 1.50
N ASP A 88 -13.37 7.99 0.95
CA ASP A 88 -14.25 8.75 0.06
C ASP A 88 -13.76 8.73 -1.40
N ASP A 89 -13.20 7.60 -1.82
CA ASP A 89 -12.79 7.30 -3.21
C ASP A 89 -11.81 8.29 -3.83
N ASN A 90 -10.87 8.78 -3.03
CA ASN A 90 -9.82 9.70 -3.48
C ASN A 90 -8.42 9.20 -3.12
N ILE A 91 -7.41 9.83 -3.71
CA ILE A 91 -6.01 9.54 -3.42
C ILE A 91 -5.41 10.70 -2.64
N TRP A 92 -4.77 10.40 -1.53
CA TRP A 92 -3.84 11.31 -0.86
C TRP A 92 -2.45 11.10 -1.40
N ILE A 93 -1.80 12.20 -1.78
CA ILE A 93 -0.43 12.22 -2.29
C ILE A 93 0.36 13.22 -1.47
N ALA A 94 1.49 12.78 -0.92
CA ALA A 94 2.43 13.64 -0.22
C ALA A 94 3.63 13.95 -1.11
N ASN A 95 4.06 15.21 -1.10
CA ASN A 95 5.39 15.63 -1.54
C ASN A 95 6.08 16.40 -0.41
N VAL A 96 7.25 16.97 -0.66
CA VAL A 96 8.02 17.68 0.37
C VAL A 96 7.32 18.93 0.93
N SER A 97 6.46 19.57 0.13
CA SER A 97 5.86 20.86 0.46
C SER A 97 4.36 20.76 0.74
N LEU A 98 3.68 19.76 0.18
CA LEU A 98 2.22 19.63 0.17
C LEU A 98 1.76 18.19 0.42
N ILE A 99 0.67 18.08 1.18
CA ILE A 99 -0.19 16.89 1.22
C ILE A 99 -1.45 17.24 0.45
N SER A 100 -1.67 16.58 -0.68
CA SER A 100 -2.75 16.89 -1.61
C SER A 100 -3.75 15.74 -1.70
N LYS A 101 -5.03 16.07 -1.72
CA LYS A 101 -6.10 15.14 -2.07
C LYS A 101 -6.43 15.28 -3.54
N VAL A 102 -6.49 14.17 -4.25
CA VAL A 102 -6.56 14.12 -5.71
C VAL A 102 -7.67 13.19 -6.15
N ASN A 103 -8.42 13.61 -7.17
CA ASN A 103 -9.42 12.79 -7.83
C ASN A 103 -8.74 11.73 -8.71
N PRO A 104 -8.96 10.42 -8.45
CA PRO A 104 -8.30 9.34 -9.16
C PRO A 104 -8.72 9.20 -10.63
N ALA A 105 -9.87 9.76 -11.03
CA ALA A 105 -10.37 9.65 -12.39
C ALA A 105 -9.60 10.54 -13.38
N ASN A 106 -9.04 11.65 -12.92
CA ASN A 106 -8.43 12.66 -13.79
C ASN A 106 -7.15 13.31 -13.23
N GLY A 107 -6.76 13.04 -11.99
CA GLY A 107 -5.61 13.65 -11.35
C GLY A 107 -5.84 15.07 -10.84
N GLU A 108 -7.09 15.55 -10.80
CA GLU A 108 -7.40 16.90 -10.33
C GLU A 108 -7.20 17.02 -8.81
N VAL A 109 -6.48 18.06 -8.39
CA VAL A 109 -6.26 18.37 -6.98
C VAL A 109 -7.52 18.98 -6.40
N ILE A 110 -8.13 18.30 -5.42
CA ILE A 110 -9.33 18.76 -4.72
C ILE A 110 -8.95 19.82 -3.69
N TYR A 111 -7.91 19.55 -2.88
CA TYR A 111 -7.31 20.51 -1.96
C TYR A 111 -5.94 20.03 -1.49
N SER A 112 -5.14 20.96 -0.93
CA SER A 112 -3.81 20.68 -0.41
C SER A 112 -3.55 21.37 0.92
N PHE A 113 -2.70 20.76 1.74
CA PHE A 113 -2.14 21.34 2.96
C PHE A 113 -0.63 21.50 2.82
N SER A 114 -0.07 22.56 3.39
CA SER A 114 1.38 22.67 3.53
C SER A 114 1.92 21.60 4.47
N CYS A 115 3.02 20.96 4.09
CA CYS A 115 3.78 20.10 4.99
C CYS A 115 4.32 20.97 6.16
N PRO A 116 4.07 20.59 7.42
CA PRO A 116 4.36 21.44 8.59
C PRO A 116 5.85 21.67 8.90
N GLY A 117 6.78 21.28 8.02
CA GLY A 117 8.23 21.39 8.23
C GLY A 117 9.01 21.95 7.03
N GLY A 118 8.33 22.66 6.11
CA GLY A 118 8.96 23.32 4.96
C GLY A 118 9.87 24.49 5.33
#